data_AF-A0A800F977-F1
#
_entry.id   AF-A0A800F977-F1
#
_cell.length_a   1.000
_cell.length_b   1.000
_cell.length_c   1.000
_cell.angle_alpha   90.00
_cell.angle_beta   90.00
_cell.angle_gamma   90.00
#
_symmetry.space_group_name_H-M   'P 1'
#
loop_
_entity.id
_entity.type
_entity.pdbx_description
1 polymer ?
#
loop_
_entity_poly.entity_id
_entity_poly.type
_entity_poly.pdbx_seq_one_letter_code
_entity_poly.pdbx_strand_id
1 'polypeptide(L)'
;MREFSDAEGRPWTASVKEEAGVDYKGRFYLVLTNDTGGEISLVDVRWNSERTAQRTLRTMSVVELRRRLRSAVGRGTAVVSD
;
A
#
# COMPACT_ATOMS: atom_id res chain seq x y z
N MET A 1 1.55 -1.72 -10.02
CA MET A 1 2.33 -0.72 -9.24
C MET A 1 2.01 0.68 -9.71
N ARG A 2 2.20 1.69 -8.86
CA ARG A 2 2.02 3.11 -9.18
C ARG A 2 2.99 3.95 -8.34
N GLU A 3 3.76 4.81 -9.00
CA GLU A 3 4.67 5.74 -8.34
C GLU A 3 3.95 7.04 -7.95
N PHE A 4 4.38 7.64 -6.84
CA PHE A 4 3.94 8.96 -6.39
C PHE A 4 4.98 9.58 -5.45
N SER A 5 4.92 10.89 -5.24
CA SER A 5 5.71 11.56 -4.20
C SER A 5 4.84 11.88 -3.00
N ASP A 6 5.38 11.84 -1.79
CA ASP A 6 4.69 12.30 -0.58
C ASP A 6 4.58 13.85 -0.53
N ALA A 7 4.23 14.41 0.64
CA ALA A 7 4.12 15.86 0.82
C ALA A 7 5.46 16.59 0.89
N GLU A 8 6.54 15.88 1.26
CA GLU A 8 7.91 16.41 1.32
C GLU A 8 8.67 16.19 0.00
N GLY A 9 8.03 15.56 -0.99
CA GLY A 9 8.63 15.24 -2.29
C GLY A 9 9.39 13.91 -2.31
N ARG A 10 9.40 13.14 -1.22
CA ARG A 10 10.07 11.83 -1.18
C ARG A 10 9.34 10.83 -2.09
N PRO A 11 10.06 10.00 -2.86
CA PRO A 11 9.45 9.05 -3.77
C PRO A 11 8.88 7.84 -3.02
N TRP A 12 7.73 7.36 -3.50
CA TRP A 12 7.06 6.17 -2.99
C TRP A 12 6.48 5.34 -4.14
N THR A 13 6.47 4.03 -3.96
CA THR A 13 5.81 3.08 -4.84
C THR A 13 4.64 2.44 -4.11
N ALA A 14 3.46 2.54 -4.70
CA ALA A 14 2.29 1.79 -4.28
C ALA A 14 2.19 0.48 -5.08
N SER A 15 2.06 -0.64 -4.37
CA SER A 15 1.96 -1.99 -4.95
C SER A 15 0.88 -2.81 -4.25
N VAL A 16 0.52 -3.94 -4.86
CA VAL A 16 -0.38 -4.92 -4.24
C VAL A 16 0.47 -6.10 -3.84
N LYS A 17 0.35 -6.54 -2.59
CA LYS A 17 0.88 -7.82 -2.11
C LYS A 17 -0.25 -8.79 -1.84
N GLU A 18 0.10 -10.06 -1.84
CA GLU A 18 -0.77 -11.15 -1.45
C GLU A 18 -0.33 -11.70 -0.09
N GLU A 19 -1.27 -11.91 0.81
CA GLU A 19 -1.10 -12.64 2.05
C GLU A 19 -1.31 -14.13 1.75
N ALA A 20 -0.27 -14.92 1.96
CA ALA A 20 -0.35 -16.36 1.81
C ALA A 20 -1.19 -16.96 2.95
N GLY A 21 -2.22 -17.72 2.62
CA GLY A 21 -3.08 -18.35 3.61
C GLY A 21 -4.28 -19.07 3.00
N VAL A 22 -4.92 -19.92 3.80
CA VAL A 22 -6.17 -20.60 3.43
C VAL A 22 -7.38 -19.68 3.46
N ASP A 23 -7.29 -18.52 4.13
CA ASP A 23 -8.36 -17.52 4.09
C ASP A 23 -8.35 -16.75 2.78
N TYR A 24 -9.39 -16.96 1.99
CA TYR A 24 -9.55 -16.31 0.68
C TYR A 24 -9.99 -14.84 0.82
N LYS A 25 -10.55 -14.44 1.96
CA LYS A 25 -11.11 -13.10 2.14
C LYS A 25 -10.00 -12.09 2.42
N GLY A 26 -9.91 -11.09 1.55
CA GLY A 26 -9.00 -9.96 1.73
C GLY A 26 -7.52 -10.28 1.56
N ARG A 27 -7.17 -11.37 0.86
CA ARG A 27 -5.78 -11.80 0.67
C ARG A 27 -4.90 -10.79 -0.07
N PHE A 28 -5.47 -9.88 -0.85
CA PHE A 28 -4.68 -8.84 -1.53
C PHE A 28 -4.76 -7.54 -0.73
N TYR A 29 -3.63 -6.90 -0.48
CA TYR A 29 -3.57 -5.65 0.27
C TYR A 29 -2.60 -4.64 -0.35
N LEU A 30 -2.79 -3.37 0.00
CA LEU A 30 -1.97 -2.27 -0.50
C LEU A 30 -0.69 -2.16 0.31
N VAL A 31 0.44 -1.94 -0.37
CA VAL A 31 1.74 -1.71 0.23
C VAL A 31 2.34 -0.43 -0.34
N LEU A 32 2.99 0.36 0.51
CA LEU A 32 3.74 1.55 0.13
C LEU A 32 5.20 1.34 0.49
N THR A 33 6.09 1.42 -0.50
CA THR A 33 7.54 1.33 -0.31
C THR A 33 8.21 2.66 -0.65
N ASN A 34 9.16 3.09 0.17
CA ASN A 34 10.04 4.21 -0.17
C ASN A 34 11.31 3.72 -0.90
N ASP A 35 12.12 4.65 -1.38
CA ASP A 35 13.39 4.39 -2.07
C ASP A 35 14.50 3.82 -1.18
N THR A 36 14.37 3.96 0.14
CA THR A 36 15.31 3.42 1.14
C THR A 36 14.94 2.01 1.63
N GLY A 37 13.92 1.37 1.04
CA GLY A 37 13.46 0.03 1.42
C GLY A 37 12.47 -0.01 2.60
N GLY A 38 12.08 1.16 3.14
CA GLY A 38 11.02 1.25 4.13
C GLY A 38 9.68 0.86 3.52
N GLU A 39 9.02 -0.12 4.13
CA GLU A 39 7.74 -0.66 3.68
C GLU A 39 6.64 -0.43 4.72
N ILE A 40 5.47 -0.04 4.23
CA ILE A 40 4.24 0.11 5.03
C ILE A 40 3.15 -0.74 4.40
N SER A 41 2.64 -1.70 5.17
CA SER A 41 1.50 -2.55 4.79
C SER A 41 0.19 -1.95 5.25
N LEU A 42 -0.74 -1.73 4.33
CA LEU A 42 -2.07 -1.16 4.61
C LEU A 42 -3.10 -2.28 4.64
N VAL A 43 -3.06 -3.08 5.71
CA VAL A 43 -3.93 -4.24 5.92
C VAL A 43 -5.40 -3.87 6.16
N ASP A 44 -5.71 -2.59 6.34
CA ASP A 44 -7.06 -2.02 6.32
C ASP A 44 -7.62 -1.85 4.89
N VAL A 45 -6.75 -1.90 3.87
CA VAL A 45 -7.11 -1.84 2.47
C VAL A 45 -6.94 -3.23 1.86
N ARG A 46 -8.03 -4.01 1.83
CA ARG A 46 -8.02 -5.41 1.39
C ARG A 46 -8.97 -5.68 0.22
N TRP A 47 -8.59 -6.65 -0.62
CA TRP A 47 -9.34 -7.15 -1.75
C TRP A 47 -9.29 -8.68 -1.83
N ASN A 48 -10.36 -9.29 -2.33
CA ASN A 48 -10.42 -10.75 -2.53
C ASN A 48 -9.72 -11.22 -3.82
N SER A 49 -9.53 -10.33 -4.81
CA SER A 49 -8.91 -10.68 -6.08
C SER A 49 -7.81 -9.69 -6.48
N GLU A 50 -6.74 -10.22 -7.07
CA GLU A 50 -5.63 -9.43 -7.59
C GLU A 50 -6.10 -8.45 -8.65
N ARG A 51 -7.00 -8.90 -9.54
CA ARG A 51 -7.54 -8.08 -10.64
C ARG A 51 -8.22 -6.82 -10.11
N THR A 52 -9.04 -6.94 -9.07
CA THR A 52 -9.69 -5.78 -8.45
C THR A 52 -8.65 -4.89 -7.79
N ALA A 53 -7.73 -5.46 -7.01
CA ALA A 53 -6.67 -4.70 -6.34
C ALA A 53 -5.84 -3.88 -7.33
N GLN A 54 -5.37 -4.50 -8.42
CA GLN A 54 -4.58 -3.84 -9.47
C GLN A 54 -5.39 -2.76 -10.20
N ARG A 55 -6.66 -3.03 -10.54
CA ARG A 55 -7.54 -2.02 -11.17
C ARG A 55 -7.75 -0.82 -10.26
N THR A 56 -8.07 -1.04 -8.99
CA THR A 56 -8.25 0.02 -8.02
C THR A 56 -6.97 0.82 -7.81
N LEU A 57 -5.82 0.15 -7.65
CA LEU A 57 -4.52 0.82 -7.53
C LEU A 57 -4.21 1.72 -8.75
N ARG A 58 -4.50 1.25 -9.97
CA ARG A 58 -4.29 2.04 -11.19
C ARG A 58 -5.13 3.30 -11.21
N THR A 59 -6.32 3.30 -10.61
CA THR A 59 -7.23 4.46 -10.61
C THR A 59 -7.08 5.36 -9.38
N MET A 60 -6.43 4.92 -8.30
CA MET A 60 -6.25 5.73 -7.09
C MET A 60 -5.53 7.04 -7.38
N SER A 61 -6.06 8.15 -6.89
CA SER A 61 -5.39 9.44 -7.08
C SER A 61 -4.15 9.58 -6.20
N VAL A 62 -3.19 10.43 -6.60
CA VAL A 62 -2.02 10.77 -5.77
C VAL A 62 -2.44 11.36 -4.42
N VAL A 63 -3.53 12.14 -4.38
CA VAL A 63 -4.09 12.70 -3.14
C VAL A 63 -4.53 11.59 -2.18
N GLU A 64 -5.19 10.56 -2.71
CA GLU A 64 -5.63 9.39 -1.95
C GLU A 64 -4.45 8.59 -1.40
N LEU A 65 -3.42 8.37 -2.22
CA LEU A 65 -2.19 7.68 -1.82
C LEU A 65 -1.45 8.45 -0.71
N ARG A 66 -1.30 9.77 -0.84
CA ARG A 66 -0.73 10.63 0.21
C ARG A 66 -1.53 10.59 1.51
N ARG A 67 -2.86 10.63 1.43
CA ARG A 67 -3.74 10.53 2.60
C ARG A 67 -3.53 9.21 3.33
N ARG A 68 -3.47 8.10 2.59
CA ARG A 68 -3.22 6.77 3.13
C ARG A 68 -1.85 6.66 3.78
N LEU A 69 -0.80 7.15 3.12
CA LEU A 69 0.55 7.20 3.67
C LEU A 69 0.58 7.95 5.01
N ARG A 70 0.04 9.17 5.05
CA ARG A 70 -0.04 9.97 6.29
C ARG A 70 -0.77 9.24 7.40
N SER A 71 -1.90 8.59 7.06
CA SER A 71 -2.69 7.87 8.04
C SER A 71 -1.97 6.63 8.57
N ALA A 72 -1.13 5.97 7.78
CA ALA A 72 -0.36 4.81 8.23
C ALA A 72 0.82 5.22 9.12
N VAL A 73 1.59 6.24 8.71
CA VAL A 73 2.70 6.79 9.51
C VAL A 73 2.23 7.31 10.87
N GLY A 74 1.09 8.01 10.92
CA GLY A 74 0.51 8.51 12.17
C GLY A 74 -0.07 7.43 13.10
N ARG A 75 -0.23 6.19 12.62
CA ARG A 75 -0.78 5.06 13.38
C ARG A 75 0.28 4.07 13.88
N GLY A 76 1.58 4.31 13.63
CA GLY A 76 2.65 3.40 14.04
C GLY A 76 2.48 1.99 13.46
N THR A 77 1.90 1.85 12.27
CA THR A 77 1.78 0.56 11.59
C THR A 77 3.19 0.04 11.31
N ALA A 78 3.52 -1.09 11.94
CA ALA A 78 4.84 -1.68 12.04
C ALA A 78 5.61 -1.61 10.71
N VAL A 79 6.77 -0.95 10.75
CA VAL A 79 7.84 -1.12 9.77
C VAL A 79 8.24 -2.59 9.89
N VAL A 80 7.84 -3.40 8.92
CA VAL A 80 8.37 -4.77 8.82
C VAL A 80 9.73 -4.62 8.16
N SER A 81 10.78 -4.57 8.99
CA SER A 81 12.14 -4.82 8.55
C SER A 81 12.29 -6.34 8.41
N ASP A 82 12.51 -6.82 7.19
CA ASP A 82 13.11 -8.12 6.91
C ASP A 82 14.52 -7.87 6.37
#